data_AF-A0A0F2DFS5-F1
#
_entry.id   AF-A0A0F2DFS5-F1
#
_cell.length_a   1.000
_cell.length_b   1.000
_cell.length_c   1.000
_cell.angle_alpha   90.00
_cell.angle_beta   90.00
_cell.angle_gamma   90.00
#
_symmetry.space_group_name_H-M   'P 1'
#
loop_
_entity.id
_entity.type
_entity.pdbx_description
1 polymer ?
#
loop_
_entity_poly.entity_id
_entity_poly.type
_entity_poly.pdbx_seq_one_letter_code
_entity_poly.pdbx_strand_id
1 'polypeptide(L)'
;MSEKSREDEKLSFKEQILRDLEKVKRNEGIRQEATELAEKKETLFVPETKLADEDVMVASLSAVEKIMENAPRVPKHPSEDMPASPADESRVEAPITPSHPSQDVPASPVEASPSRPTSGPEIGRQRKVEEDFNATPTRVAVSYKTEAKKEPQKEVTKPEPVMETEAVEVISETPSRSRRETVKPVKEKKSHLKAFFISLLIFLALISAGGYFGYQYVQSSLLPVDANSKKYVTVQIPEGANVQEIGSALENSGVIKHGVIFAFYAKYKNYSDLKAGYYNLQKSMSTEDIIKELQKGGTPEPQEPSLADLTIPEGYTIDQIAQAVGQLQGEFKEPLTAEAFLAKVQDDNFISQEVAKYPNLLESLPTKESGARYRLEGYLFPATYSIKESTTIESLIDEMLAAMDKTLTPHYSAIKSKNLTVNELLTIASLVEKEGAKTEDRKLIAGVFYNRLNLGMPLQSNIAILYAQGKLGQNISLADDAGIDTSINSPYNVYTKPGLMPGPVDSPSQDAIEASINQTKSENLYFVANVTDGKVYYAVTQEEHDRNVAEHVNSKLTQNSSSN
;
A
#
# COMPACT_ATOMS: atom_id res chain seq x y z
N MET A 1 6.46 21.64 25.46
CA MET A 1 7.37 20.89 24.56
C MET A 1 6.65 20.72 23.23
N SER A 2 7.37 20.54 22.12
CA SER A 2 6.77 20.33 20.80
C SER A 2 6.90 18.87 20.43
N GLU A 3 5.77 18.18 20.21
CA GLU A 3 5.76 16.86 19.61
C GLU A 3 5.74 17.01 18.09
N LYS A 4 6.73 16.42 17.41
CA LYS A 4 6.71 16.33 15.94
C LYS A 4 5.68 15.26 15.52
N SER A 5 4.97 15.55 14.43
CA SER A 5 4.23 14.54 13.68
C SER A 5 5.15 13.38 13.28
N ARG A 6 4.61 12.16 13.37
CA ARG A 6 5.17 11.03 12.61
C ARG A 6 4.73 11.18 11.16
N GLU A 7 5.68 11.13 10.26
CA GLU A 7 5.42 10.87 8.84
C GLU A 7 5.50 9.35 8.64
N ASP A 8 4.57 8.78 7.87
CA ASP A 8 4.56 7.34 7.61
C ASP A 8 5.62 7.00 6.54
N GLU A 9 6.70 6.34 6.96
CA GLU A 9 7.75 5.89 6.05
C GLU A 9 7.20 4.86 5.04
N LYS A 10 6.97 5.30 3.79
CA LYS A 10 6.82 4.43 2.62
C LYS A 10 8.13 3.65 2.41
N LEU A 11 8.24 2.48 3.02
CA LEU A 11 9.38 1.58 2.83
C LEU A 11 9.48 1.13 1.36
N SER A 12 10.68 1.21 0.80
CA SER A 12 11.00 0.67 -0.53
C SER A 12 10.83 -0.86 -0.56
N PHE A 13 10.61 -1.44 -1.75
CA PHE A 13 10.56 -2.90 -1.95
C PHE A 13 11.79 -3.62 -1.36
N LYS A 14 13.00 -3.03 -1.47
CA LYS A 14 14.23 -3.54 -0.83
C LYS A 14 14.13 -3.55 0.69
N GLU A 15 13.57 -2.51 1.29
CA GLU A 15 13.43 -2.36 2.73
C GLU A 15 12.31 -3.24 3.29
N GLN A 16 11.24 -3.45 2.51
CA GLN A 16 10.19 -4.42 2.80
C GLN A 16 10.74 -5.86 2.78
N ILE A 17 11.55 -6.21 1.77
CA ILE A 17 12.29 -7.48 1.70
C ILE A 17 13.22 -7.65 2.91
N LEU A 18 14.02 -6.63 3.27
CA LEU A 18 14.93 -6.69 4.42
C LEU A 18 14.18 -6.83 5.76
N ARG A 19 13.10 -6.05 5.94
CA ARG A 19 12.23 -6.10 7.13
C ARG A 19 11.52 -7.45 7.27
N ASP A 20 11.13 -8.06 6.15
CA ASP A 20 10.46 -9.35 6.15
C ASP A 20 11.47 -10.52 6.27
N LEU A 21 12.70 -10.38 5.77
CA LEU A 21 13.83 -11.25 6.12
C LEU A 21 14.15 -11.21 7.62
N GLU A 22 14.11 -10.04 8.27
CA GLU A 22 14.22 -9.95 9.73
C GLU A 22 13.05 -10.63 10.45
N LYS A 23 11.81 -10.47 9.97
CA LYS A 23 10.65 -11.19 10.52
C LYS A 23 10.80 -12.70 10.35
N VAL A 24 11.26 -13.17 9.20
CA VAL A 24 11.49 -14.61 8.95
C VAL A 24 12.55 -15.14 9.91
N LYS A 25 13.74 -14.52 10.01
CA LYS A 25 14.77 -14.93 10.98
C LYS A 25 14.27 -14.93 12.43
N ARG A 26 13.45 -13.93 12.81
CA ARG A 26 12.84 -13.85 14.14
C ARG A 26 11.79 -14.95 14.38
N ASN A 27 10.98 -15.26 13.37
CA ASN A 27 10.00 -16.33 13.40
C ASN A 27 10.65 -17.73 13.33
N GLU A 28 11.80 -17.88 12.70
CA GLU A 28 12.61 -19.10 12.70
C GLU A 28 13.24 -19.33 14.08
N GLY A 29 13.80 -18.28 14.70
CA GLY A 29 14.25 -18.35 16.10
C GLY A 29 13.11 -18.72 17.06
N ILE A 30 11.95 -18.07 16.93
CA ILE A 30 10.74 -18.41 17.72
C ILE A 30 10.25 -19.84 17.43
N ARG A 31 10.36 -20.33 16.19
CA ARG A 31 10.04 -21.74 15.86
C ARG A 31 11.07 -22.71 16.44
N GLN A 32 12.35 -22.36 16.50
CA GLN A 32 13.37 -23.18 17.17
C GLN A 32 13.10 -23.23 18.68
N GLU A 33 12.93 -22.09 19.35
CA GLU A 33 12.52 -22.04 20.77
C GLU A 33 11.21 -22.82 21.02
N ALA A 34 10.21 -22.67 20.17
CA ALA A 34 8.94 -23.41 20.29
C ALA A 34 9.09 -24.92 20.03
N THR A 35 10.08 -25.34 19.24
CA THR A 35 10.36 -26.77 18.99
C THR A 35 11.14 -27.38 20.15
N GLU A 36 12.13 -26.67 20.70
CA GLU A 36 12.79 -27.07 21.95
C GLU A 36 11.79 -27.12 23.12
N LEU A 37 10.86 -26.17 23.22
CA LEU A 37 9.76 -26.24 24.19
C LEU A 37 8.77 -27.37 23.91
N ALA A 38 8.61 -27.82 22.66
CA ALA A 38 7.74 -28.94 22.29
C ALA A 38 8.38 -30.28 22.66
N GLU A 39 9.63 -30.54 22.29
CA GLU A 39 10.36 -31.75 22.70
C GLU A 39 10.42 -31.86 24.24
N LYS A 40 10.72 -30.75 24.92
CA LYS A 40 10.74 -30.65 26.39
C LYS A 40 9.36 -30.80 27.05
N LYS A 41 8.29 -30.82 26.26
CA LYS A 41 6.90 -31.03 26.70
C LYS A 41 6.39 -32.43 26.34
N GLU A 42 6.78 -33.00 25.20
CA GLU A 42 6.57 -34.42 24.89
C GLU A 42 7.30 -35.33 25.91
N THR A 43 8.51 -34.95 26.35
CA THR A 43 9.20 -35.63 27.47
C THR A 43 8.50 -35.49 28.83
N LEU A 44 7.37 -34.77 28.91
CA LEU A 44 6.54 -34.62 30.11
C LEU A 44 5.09 -35.12 29.95
N PHE A 45 4.69 -35.64 28.79
CA PHE A 45 3.29 -36.01 28.51
C PHE A 45 3.02 -37.51 28.67
N VAL A 46 2.25 -37.87 29.70
CA VAL A 46 1.63 -39.19 29.84
C VAL A 46 0.25 -39.13 29.15
N PRO A 47 -0.13 -40.09 28.28
CA PRO A 47 -1.40 -40.03 27.55
C PRO A 47 -2.60 -40.37 28.44
N GLU A 48 -3.63 -39.53 28.42
CA GLU A 48 -4.91 -39.81 29.08
C GLU A 48 -5.71 -40.89 28.32
N THR A 49 -5.72 -42.12 28.84
CA THR A 49 -6.72 -43.13 28.48
C THR A 49 -7.85 -43.14 29.51
N LYS A 50 -9.10 -42.95 29.04
CA LYS A 50 -10.29 -43.19 29.86
C LYS A 50 -10.39 -44.66 30.22
N LEU A 51 -10.56 -44.98 31.50
CA LEU A 51 -11.21 -46.20 31.97
C LEU A 51 -11.71 -46.01 33.43
N ALA A 52 -12.54 -46.94 33.91
CA ALA A 52 -13.18 -46.86 35.22
C ALA A 52 -12.33 -47.52 36.33
N ASP A 53 -12.68 -47.23 37.59
CA ASP A 53 -12.02 -47.79 38.77
C ASP A 53 -12.24 -49.31 38.91
N GLU A 54 -11.15 -50.09 38.90
CA GLU A 54 -10.86 -51.15 39.90
C GLU A 54 -9.44 -51.77 39.74
N ASP A 55 -8.90 -51.88 38.52
CA ASP A 55 -7.70 -52.71 38.24
C ASP A 55 -6.31 -52.13 38.60
N VAL A 56 -6.20 -50.85 38.96
CA VAL A 56 -4.91 -50.11 39.02
C VAL A 56 -3.96 -50.62 40.13
N MET A 57 -4.47 -51.29 41.17
CA MET A 57 -3.67 -51.79 42.30
C MET A 57 -2.66 -52.91 41.96
N VAL A 58 -2.80 -53.60 40.83
CA VAL A 58 -1.99 -54.78 40.51
C VAL A 58 -0.74 -54.43 39.66
N ALA A 59 -0.80 -53.40 38.82
CA ALA A 59 0.29 -53.05 37.90
C ALA A 59 1.55 -52.50 38.60
N SER A 60 1.37 -51.79 39.71
CA SER A 60 2.44 -51.02 40.37
C SER A 60 3.59 -51.85 40.93
N LEU A 61 3.40 -53.15 41.16
CA LEU A 61 4.46 -54.04 41.68
C LEU A 61 5.40 -54.56 40.58
N SER A 62 4.94 -54.70 39.33
CA SER A 62 5.76 -55.25 38.24
C SER A 62 6.81 -54.25 37.71
N ALA A 63 6.54 -52.94 37.81
CA ALA A 63 7.44 -51.92 37.31
C ALA A 63 8.73 -51.77 38.13
N VAL A 64 8.69 -52.04 39.45
CA VAL A 64 9.82 -51.82 40.36
C VAL A 64 10.93 -52.85 40.13
N GLU A 65 10.56 -54.11 39.95
CA GLU A 65 11.50 -55.23 39.77
C GLU A 65 12.34 -55.05 38.48
N LYS A 66 11.71 -54.58 37.40
CA LYS A 66 12.36 -54.34 36.10
C LYS A 66 13.32 -53.14 36.06
N ILE A 67 13.25 -52.24 37.04
CA ILE A 67 14.15 -51.09 37.18
C ILE A 67 15.45 -51.48 37.89
N MET A 68 15.42 -52.49 38.77
CA MET A 68 16.62 -52.95 39.49
C MET A 68 17.61 -53.74 38.63
N GLU A 69 17.16 -54.32 37.50
CA GLU A 69 17.96 -55.25 36.70
C GLU A 69 18.98 -54.55 35.76
N ASN A 70 18.76 -53.28 35.39
CA ASN A 70 19.51 -52.57 34.34
C ASN A 70 20.48 -51.47 34.84
N ALA A 71 20.93 -51.52 36.10
CA ALA A 71 21.85 -50.51 36.65
C ALA A 71 23.35 -50.83 36.36
N PRO A 72 24.07 -50.03 35.53
CA PRO A 72 25.48 -50.29 35.21
C PRO A 72 26.43 -49.89 36.35
N ARG A 73 27.56 -50.61 36.48
CA ARG A 73 28.62 -50.36 37.48
C ARG A 73 29.83 -49.65 36.85
N VAL A 74 30.48 -48.76 37.59
CA VAL A 74 31.65 -47.96 37.15
C VAL A 74 32.96 -48.43 37.80
N PRO A 75 33.98 -48.74 36.98
CA PRO A 75 35.37 -48.26 37.20
C PRO A 75 36.08 -47.93 35.85
N LYS A 76 37.24 -47.26 35.74
CA LYS A 76 38.07 -46.36 36.58
C LYS A 76 39.10 -45.67 35.64
N HIS A 77 39.65 -44.50 36.01
CA HIS A 77 40.81 -43.89 35.33
C HIS A 77 42.14 -44.58 35.66
N PRO A 78 43.17 -44.45 34.79
CA PRO A 78 44.33 -43.61 35.14
C PRO A 78 44.75 -42.62 34.00
N SER A 79 46.05 -42.34 33.83
CA SER A 79 46.63 -41.02 33.49
C SER A 79 47.79 -41.02 32.45
N GLU A 80 48.24 -39.79 32.13
CA GLU A 80 49.61 -39.34 31.78
C GLU A 80 50.10 -39.16 30.32
N ASP A 81 50.95 -38.13 30.23
CA ASP A 81 52.07 -37.78 29.33
C ASP A 81 51.97 -37.33 27.86
N MET A 82 52.52 -36.12 27.65
CA MET A 82 53.21 -35.59 26.46
C MET A 82 54.65 -36.18 26.42
N PRO A 83 55.35 -36.28 25.26
CA PRO A 83 56.13 -35.12 24.77
C PRO A 83 56.56 -35.08 23.26
N ALA A 84 57.25 -33.97 22.92
CA ALA A 84 58.37 -33.83 21.96
C ALA A 84 58.18 -33.80 20.42
N SER A 85 58.71 -32.72 19.81
CA SER A 85 59.22 -32.63 18.42
C SER A 85 60.63 -33.29 18.30
N PRO A 86 61.24 -33.45 17.10
CA PRO A 86 62.05 -32.36 16.50
C PRO A 86 62.24 -32.39 14.95
N ALA A 87 63.02 -31.42 14.42
CA ALA A 87 63.68 -31.36 13.09
C ALA A 87 62.76 -31.26 11.84
N ASP A 88 63.21 -30.75 10.67
CA ASP A 88 64.49 -30.13 10.23
C ASP A 88 64.22 -28.68 9.75
N GLU A 89 65.09 -27.68 9.95
CA GLU A 89 66.21 -27.26 9.06
C GLU A 89 65.91 -27.40 7.54
N SER A 90 65.94 -26.34 6.73
CA SER A 90 67.18 -25.60 6.40
C SER A 90 66.96 -24.10 6.08
N ARG A 91 68.07 -23.36 5.96
CA ARG A 91 68.17 -21.89 5.88
C ARG A 91 69.14 -21.49 4.73
N VAL A 92 69.51 -20.19 4.63
CA VAL A 92 70.66 -19.63 3.86
C VAL A 92 70.34 -19.39 2.36
N GLU A 93 70.56 -18.22 1.73
CA GLU A 93 71.02 -16.88 2.19
C GLU A 93 70.56 -15.71 1.27
N ALA A 94 70.98 -14.48 1.59
CA ALA A 94 70.90 -13.24 0.79
C ALA A 94 72.30 -12.57 0.80
N PRO A 95 72.56 -11.29 0.40
CA PRO A 95 71.76 -10.25 -0.27
C PRO A 95 72.53 -9.58 -1.45
N ILE A 96 72.13 -8.37 -1.91
CA ILE A 96 73.00 -7.19 -2.22
C ILE A 96 72.14 -6.00 -2.74
N THR A 97 72.61 -4.76 -2.55
CA THR A 97 71.97 -3.45 -2.88
C THR A 97 73.06 -2.49 -3.44
N PRO A 98 72.90 -1.14 -3.58
CA PRO A 98 71.78 -0.25 -3.98
C PRO A 98 72.15 0.74 -5.13
N SER A 99 71.22 1.60 -5.59
CA SER A 99 71.54 2.91 -6.24
C SER A 99 70.35 3.91 -6.24
N HIS A 100 70.64 5.21 -6.40
CA HIS A 100 69.73 6.38 -6.25
C HIS A 100 69.65 7.25 -7.57
N PRO A 101 69.39 8.59 -7.61
CA PRO A 101 68.06 9.23 -7.69
C PRO A 101 67.95 10.36 -8.78
N SER A 102 67.25 11.47 -8.46
CA SER A 102 67.06 12.78 -9.17
C SER A 102 65.85 12.85 -10.13
N GLN A 103 64.98 13.88 -10.19
CA GLN A 103 65.01 15.37 -9.99
C GLN A 103 65.75 16.18 -11.07
N ASP A 104 65.03 16.99 -11.87
CA ASP A 104 64.96 18.47 -11.70
C ASP A 104 64.12 19.21 -12.80
N VAL A 105 64.03 20.55 -12.69
CA VAL A 105 63.15 21.54 -13.39
C VAL A 105 63.93 22.89 -13.47
N PRO A 106 63.60 23.96 -14.25
CA PRO A 106 62.40 24.27 -15.06
C PRO A 106 62.68 24.98 -16.43
N ALA A 107 61.66 25.66 -17.01
CA ALA A 107 61.69 27.02 -17.65
C ALA A 107 60.84 27.20 -18.95
N SER A 108 60.37 28.44 -19.18
CA SER A 108 59.73 29.00 -20.40
C SER A 108 60.74 29.97 -21.11
N PRO A 109 60.44 31.01 -21.97
CA PRO A 109 59.19 31.74 -22.30
C PRO A 109 59.03 32.25 -23.79
N VAL A 110 58.18 33.28 -24.01
CA VAL A 110 58.02 34.19 -25.22
C VAL A 110 57.44 33.55 -26.51
N GLU A 111 56.81 34.21 -27.51
CA GLU A 111 56.55 35.64 -27.92
C GLU A 111 55.34 35.67 -28.93
N ALA A 112 54.48 36.69 -29.18
CA ALA A 112 53.95 37.88 -28.47
C ALA A 112 52.62 38.38 -29.14
N SER A 113 52.28 39.68 -29.07
CA SER A 113 51.04 40.33 -29.59
C SER A 113 51.31 41.27 -30.80
N PRO A 114 50.46 42.26 -31.26
CA PRO A 114 49.48 43.17 -30.61
C PRO A 114 47.99 42.80 -30.98
N SER A 115 46.92 43.61 -31.14
CA SER A 115 46.67 45.06 -31.38
C SER A 115 45.26 45.54 -30.94
N ARG A 116 44.92 46.82 -31.20
CA ARG A 116 43.64 47.56 -30.99
C ARG A 116 43.46 48.60 -32.14
N PRO A 117 42.43 49.49 -32.29
CA PRO A 117 41.45 50.07 -31.32
C PRO A 117 39.96 49.74 -31.64
N THR A 118 38.96 49.80 -30.75
CA THR A 118 38.44 50.80 -29.77
C THR A 118 37.56 51.93 -30.35
N SER A 119 36.24 51.85 -30.13
CA SER A 119 35.32 52.98 -29.94
C SER A 119 34.08 52.54 -29.14
N GLY A 120 33.31 53.49 -28.58
CA GLY A 120 32.05 53.29 -27.83
C GLY A 120 31.06 54.44 -28.12
N PRO A 121 30.00 54.70 -27.32
CA PRO A 121 29.75 54.20 -25.96
C PRO A 121 28.31 53.63 -25.70
N GLU A 122 28.12 53.16 -24.45
CA GLU A 122 26.88 53.09 -23.62
C GLU A 122 25.47 52.98 -24.26
N ILE A 123 24.72 51.94 -23.87
CA ILE A 123 23.62 52.01 -22.87
C ILE A 123 23.17 50.57 -22.52
N GLY A 124 22.75 50.33 -21.27
CA GLY A 124 22.56 48.98 -20.73
C GLY A 124 21.29 48.24 -21.17
N ARG A 125 21.37 46.90 -21.23
CA ARG A 125 20.22 45.98 -21.27
C ARG A 125 20.48 44.73 -20.42
N GLN A 126 19.41 44.12 -19.94
CA GLN A 126 19.46 42.94 -19.07
C GLN A 126 19.94 41.70 -19.84
N ARG A 127 20.71 40.82 -19.16
CA ARG A 127 21.00 39.49 -19.69
C ARG A 127 19.70 38.69 -19.73
N LYS A 128 19.27 38.28 -20.92
CA LYS A 128 18.37 37.14 -21.08
C LYS A 128 19.24 35.94 -21.41
N VAL A 129 19.00 34.80 -20.76
CA VAL A 129 19.67 33.54 -21.14
C VAL A 129 19.01 33.06 -22.42
N GLU A 130 19.81 32.69 -23.41
CA GLU A 130 19.35 32.07 -24.64
C GLU A 130 19.40 30.55 -24.45
N GLU A 131 18.24 29.90 -24.50
CA GLU A 131 18.13 28.44 -24.57
C GLU A 131 18.11 28.05 -26.05
N ASP A 132 19.14 27.35 -26.52
CA ASP A 132 19.23 26.85 -27.90
C ASP A 132 18.24 25.71 -28.14
N PHE A 133 16.98 26.07 -28.43
CA PHE A 133 15.98 25.17 -29.01
C PHE A 133 16.18 25.05 -30.52
N ASN A 134 16.85 23.99 -30.97
CA ASN A 134 16.92 23.68 -32.40
C ASN A 134 15.60 23.06 -32.87
N ALA A 135 14.94 23.68 -33.86
CA ALA A 135 13.55 23.38 -34.21
C ALA A 135 13.35 23.16 -35.72
N THR A 136 12.79 22.00 -36.09
CA THR A 136 12.40 21.66 -37.47
C THR A 136 11.03 20.96 -37.48
N PRO A 137 9.93 21.66 -37.81
CA PRO A 137 8.57 21.13 -37.69
C PRO A 137 8.03 20.50 -38.99
N THR A 138 7.13 19.52 -38.84
CA THR A 138 6.25 19.02 -39.93
C THR A 138 4.77 19.27 -39.57
N ARG A 139 3.93 19.38 -40.60
CA ARG A 139 2.53 19.89 -40.61
C ARG A 139 1.61 18.76 -41.16
N VAL A 140 0.29 18.67 -40.99
CA VAL A 140 -0.85 19.63 -40.87
C VAL A 140 -1.98 18.99 -40.02
N ALA A 141 -2.95 19.76 -39.51
CA ALA A 141 -4.16 19.27 -38.84
C ALA A 141 -5.48 19.72 -39.54
N VAL A 142 -6.60 19.04 -39.29
CA VAL A 142 -7.97 19.41 -39.74
C VAL A 142 -8.99 19.15 -38.61
N SER A 143 -10.06 19.95 -38.53
CA SER A 143 -11.06 19.96 -37.44
C SER A 143 -12.42 20.47 -37.92
N TYR A 144 -13.53 19.95 -37.40
CA TYR A 144 -14.88 20.52 -37.58
C TYR A 144 -15.76 20.39 -36.31
N LYS A 145 -16.50 21.46 -35.99
CA LYS A 145 -17.65 21.50 -35.07
C LYS A 145 -18.97 21.41 -35.86
N THR A 146 -20.11 21.18 -35.19
CA THR A 146 -21.16 22.23 -34.98
C THR A 146 -22.37 21.68 -34.19
N GLU A 147 -23.05 22.59 -33.49
CA GLU A 147 -24.20 22.42 -32.59
C GLU A 147 -25.53 22.14 -33.31
N ALA A 148 -26.54 21.65 -32.55
CA ALA A 148 -27.96 21.96 -32.78
C ALA A 148 -28.77 21.86 -31.47
N LYS A 149 -29.92 22.56 -31.39
CA LYS A 149 -30.70 22.81 -30.17
C LYS A 149 -32.18 23.09 -30.49
N LYS A 150 -33.15 22.51 -29.74
CA LYS A 150 -34.44 23.17 -29.37
C LYS A 150 -35.45 22.35 -28.55
N GLU A 151 -36.20 23.09 -27.71
CA GLU A 151 -37.50 22.82 -27.05
C GLU A 151 -38.68 23.16 -28.04
N PRO A 152 -40.02 23.30 -27.74
CA PRO A 152 -40.68 23.46 -26.42
C PRO A 152 -42.17 23.03 -26.16
N GLN A 153 -42.54 23.01 -24.86
CA GLN A 153 -43.79 23.50 -24.18
C GLN A 153 -45.25 23.00 -24.46
N LYS A 154 -46.08 23.21 -23.40
CA LYS A 154 -47.57 23.37 -23.28
C LYS A 154 -48.48 22.13 -23.06
N GLU A 155 -49.64 22.19 -22.37
CA GLU A 155 -50.16 23.02 -21.23
C GLU A 155 -51.58 22.51 -20.76
N VAL A 156 -52.01 22.77 -19.49
CA VAL A 156 -53.39 22.61 -18.90
C VAL A 156 -53.96 21.14 -18.86
N THR A 157 -54.93 20.64 -18.04
CA THR A 157 -56.01 21.20 -17.17
C THR A 157 -56.43 20.25 -16.00
N LYS A 158 -57.13 20.76 -14.98
CA LYS A 158 -57.94 20.03 -13.93
C LYS A 158 -59.26 19.44 -14.53
N PRO A 159 -60.12 18.61 -13.87
CA PRO A 159 -60.65 18.76 -12.49
C PRO A 159 -60.87 17.45 -11.64
N GLU A 160 -61.41 17.64 -10.43
CA GLU A 160 -62.08 16.65 -9.52
C GLU A 160 -63.57 16.45 -9.96
N PRO A 161 -64.55 15.76 -9.27
CA PRO A 161 -64.66 15.41 -7.82
C PRO A 161 -65.52 14.15 -7.37
N VAL A 162 -65.81 14.07 -6.05
CA VAL A 162 -67.05 13.56 -5.35
C VAL A 162 -67.11 12.13 -4.72
N MET A 163 -67.39 12.09 -3.39
CA MET A 163 -68.08 11.05 -2.54
C MET A 163 -67.44 9.63 -2.35
N GLU A 164 -67.80 8.82 -1.33
CA GLU A 164 -68.88 8.87 -0.31
C GLU A 164 -68.53 8.16 1.04
N THR A 165 -69.25 8.51 2.12
CA THR A 165 -69.57 7.76 3.38
C THR A 165 -68.46 7.03 4.18
N GLU A 166 -68.62 6.60 5.44
CA GLU A 166 -69.80 6.42 6.32
C GLU A 166 -69.51 6.82 7.79
N ALA A 167 -70.53 6.90 8.65
CA ALA A 167 -70.40 7.29 10.07
C ALA A 167 -71.35 6.48 11.00
N VAL A 168 -70.98 6.30 12.27
CA VAL A 168 -71.89 5.90 13.38
C VAL A 168 -71.50 6.63 14.67
N GLU A 169 -72.50 6.92 15.51
CA GLU A 169 -72.44 7.81 16.68
C GLU A 169 -72.56 7.13 18.06
N VAL A 170 -71.79 7.66 19.03
CA VAL A 170 -72.25 8.11 20.40
C VAL A 170 -72.75 7.04 21.41
N ILE A 171 -73.04 7.53 22.63
CA ILE A 171 -73.65 6.90 23.83
C ILE A 171 -72.63 6.33 24.85
N SER A 172 -72.76 6.57 26.16
CA SER A 172 -72.76 7.84 26.94
C SER A 172 -72.95 7.54 28.44
N GLU A 173 -72.54 8.48 29.30
CA GLU A 173 -72.91 8.64 30.72
C GLU A 173 -72.41 7.66 31.81
N THR A 174 -71.91 8.30 32.87
CA THR A 174 -71.74 7.78 34.24
C THR A 174 -73.00 8.18 35.06
N PRO A 175 -73.31 7.68 36.28
CA PRO A 175 -72.54 8.08 37.47
C PRO A 175 -72.63 7.26 38.81
N SER A 176 -71.66 7.55 39.68
CA SER A 176 -71.81 7.77 41.15
C SER A 176 -72.07 6.67 42.20
N ARG A 177 -71.31 6.83 43.31
CA ARG A 177 -71.63 6.57 44.75
C ARG A 177 -71.78 5.13 45.27
N SER A 178 -70.93 4.81 46.25
CA SER A 178 -71.37 4.81 47.67
C SER A 178 -70.20 5.17 48.62
N ARG A 179 -70.45 5.27 49.93
CA ARG A 179 -69.52 5.82 50.95
C ARG A 179 -69.75 5.16 52.31
N ARG A 180 -68.78 4.41 52.84
CA ARG A 180 -68.65 3.91 54.24
C ARG A 180 -67.31 3.15 54.38
N GLU A 181 -66.66 2.99 55.55
CA GLU A 181 -66.76 3.66 56.87
C GLU A 181 -65.38 3.55 57.57
N THR A 182 -65.06 4.39 58.57
CA THR A 182 -63.71 4.41 59.18
C THR A 182 -63.56 3.51 60.41
N VAL A 183 -62.56 2.61 60.39
CA VAL A 183 -62.12 1.84 61.56
C VAL A 183 -60.63 2.10 61.84
N LYS A 184 -60.27 2.36 63.10
CA LYS A 184 -58.88 2.53 63.56
C LYS A 184 -58.39 1.27 64.30
N PRO A 185 -57.24 0.68 63.94
CA PRO A 185 -56.54 -0.26 64.82
C PRO A 185 -55.68 0.46 65.86
N VAL A 186 -55.37 -0.23 66.97
CA VAL A 186 -54.57 0.26 68.10
C VAL A 186 -53.06 0.13 67.83
N LYS A 187 -52.25 1.04 68.39
CA LYS A 187 -50.78 0.99 68.27
C LYS A 187 -50.14 0.01 69.26
N GLU A 188 -49.48 -1.03 68.77
CA GLU A 188 -48.31 -1.58 69.47
C GLU A 188 -47.07 -0.73 69.14
N LYS A 189 -46.25 -0.41 70.16
CA LYS A 189 -44.91 0.20 69.93
C LYS A 189 -43.88 -0.90 69.64
N LYS A 190 -43.72 -1.26 68.36
CA LYS A 190 -42.56 -2.04 67.87
C LYS A 190 -41.65 -1.13 67.05
N SER A 191 -40.33 -1.38 67.08
CA SER A 191 -39.30 -0.39 66.72
C SER A 191 -39.39 0.10 65.27
N HIS A 192 -39.99 1.29 65.07
CA HIS A 192 -40.08 1.95 63.76
C HIS A 192 -38.70 2.17 63.10
N LEU A 193 -37.63 2.28 63.90
CA LEU A 193 -36.26 2.43 63.40
C LEU A 193 -35.85 1.24 62.51
N LYS A 194 -36.15 0.00 62.92
CA LYS A 194 -35.79 -1.19 62.15
C LYS A 194 -36.57 -1.29 60.84
N ALA A 195 -37.87 -0.99 60.86
CA ALA A 195 -38.70 -0.96 59.65
C ALA A 195 -38.25 0.15 58.67
N PHE A 196 -37.86 1.32 59.20
CA PHE A 196 -37.30 2.41 58.40
C PHE A 196 -35.98 2.03 57.73
N PHE A 197 -35.03 1.44 58.46
CA PHE A 197 -33.76 0.98 57.87
C PHE A 197 -33.95 -0.13 56.82
N ILE A 198 -34.88 -1.07 57.03
CA ILE A 198 -35.21 -2.09 56.03
C ILE A 198 -35.82 -1.45 54.77
N SER A 199 -36.75 -0.51 54.92
CA SER A 199 -37.34 0.24 53.79
C SER A 199 -36.29 1.04 53.02
N LEU A 200 -35.39 1.73 53.74
CA LEU A 200 -34.28 2.49 53.15
C LEU A 200 -33.29 1.58 52.41
N LEU A 201 -32.98 0.39 52.94
CA LEU A 201 -32.09 -0.57 52.29
C LEU A 201 -32.74 -1.17 51.02
N ILE A 202 -34.03 -1.48 51.05
CA ILE A 202 -34.79 -1.91 49.85
C ILE A 202 -34.82 -0.80 48.80
N PHE A 203 -35.08 0.45 49.20
CA PHE A 203 -35.08 1.60 48.30
C PHE A 203 -33.69 1.84 47.68
N LEU A 204 -32.62 1.74 48.47
CA LEU A 204 -31.25 1.86 47.97
C LEU A 204 -30.89 0.71 47.03
N ALA A 205 -31.29 -0.52 47.33
CA ALA A 205 -31.10 -1.68 46.46
C ALA A 205 -31.86 -1.55 45.13
N LEU A 206 -33.07 -0.97 45.14
CA LEU A 206 -33.82 -0.65 43.91
C LEU A 206 -33.14 0.44 43.08
N ILE A 207 -32.55 1.46 43.73
CA ILE A 207 -31.73 2.48 43.03
C ILE A 207 -30.46 1.84 42.44
N SER A 208 -29.75 1.00 43.20
CA SER A 208 -28.55 0.31 42.70
C SER A 208 -28.87 -0.65 41.55
N ALA A 209 -29.97 -1.39 41.63
CA ALA A 209 -30.44 -2.27 40.55
C ALA A 209 -30.86 -1.46 39.31
N GLY A 210 -31.67 -0.40 39.49
CA GLY A 210 -32.08 0.50 38.40
C GLY A 210 -30.89 1.20 37.74
N GLY A 211 -29.90 1.63 38.52
CA GLY A 211 -28.65 2.19 38.03
C GLY A 211 -27.80 1.17 37.27
N TYR A 212 -27.71 -0.08 37.75
CA TYR A 212 -27.00 -1.16 37.06
C TYR A 212 -27.67 -1.53 35.73
N PHE A 213 -28.99 -1.74 35.72
CA PHE A 213 -29.73 -2.05 34.48
C PHE A 213 -29.73 -0.86 33.51
N GLY A 214 -29.84 0.38 34.00
CA GLY A 214 -29.72 1.58 33.17
C GLY A 214 -28.33 1.74 32.55
N TYR A 215 -27.27 1.47 33.32
CA TYR A 215 -25.89 1.47 32.83
C TYR A 215 -25.68 0.38 31.75
N GLN A 216 -26.14 -0.84 32.01
CA GLN A 216 -26.08 -1.94 31.04
C GLN A 216 -26.88 -1.62 29.76
N TYR A 217 -28.04 -0.98 29.88
CA TYR A 217 -28.86 -0.55 28.74
C TYR A 217 -28.14 0.52 27.90
N VAL A 218 -27.51 1.52 28.54
CA VAL A 218 -26.69 2.52 27.84
C VAL A 218 -25.52 1.86 27.13
N GLN A 219 -24.75 0.98 27.79
CA GLN A 219 -23.61 0.30 27.15
C GLN A 219 -24.05 -0.57 25.96
N SER A 220 -25.12 -1.35 26.12
CA SER A 220 -25.71 -2.14 25.03
C SER A 220 -26.21 -1.27 23.85
N SER A 221 -26.65 -0.05 24.13
CA SER A 221 -27.12 0.91 23.12
C SER A 221 -25.99 1.60 22.36
N LEU A 222 -24.79 1.70 22.95
CA LEU A 222 -23.60 2.28 22.30
C LEU A 222 -22.91 1.28 21.36
N LEU A 223 -23.05 -0.02 21.63
CA LEU A 223 -22.59 -1.11 20.76
C LEU A 223 -23.36 -1.10 19.41
N PRO A 224 -22.76 -1.62 18.32
CA PRO A 224 -23.36 -1.64 16.98
C PRO A 224 -24.77 -2.22 16.90
N VAL A 225 -25.55 -1.79 15.91
CA VAL A 225 -26.89 -2.33 15.60
C VAL A 225 -26.79 -3.78 15.15
N ASP A 226 -25.87 -4.07 14.24
CA ASP A 226 -25.51 -5.42 13.80
C ASP A 226 -24.00 -5.46 13.53
N ALA A 227 -23.24 -6.07 14.45
CA ALA A 227 -21.80 -6.17 14.37
C ALA A 227 -21.28 -6.98 13.16
N ASN A 228 -22.14 -7.76 12.49
CA ASN A 228 -21.76 -8.54 11.29
C ASN A 228 -22.18 -7.85 9.98
N SER A 229 -22.94 -6.75 10.04
CA SER A 229 -23.40 -6.03 8.84
C SER A 229 -22.27 -5.28 8.15
N LYS A 230 -21.88 -5.74 6.96
CA LYS A 230 -21.07 -4.97 6.01
C LYS A 230 -21.87 -3.96 5.18
N LYS A 231 -23.20 -3.90 5.36
CA LYS A 231 -24.07 -3.03 4.55
C LYS A 231 -24.06 -1.61 5.08
N TYR A 232 -23.65 -0.70 4.19
CA TYR A 232 -23.73 0.75 4.37
C TYR A 232 -25.19 1.23 4.27
N VAL A 233 -25.47 2.34 4.95
CA VAL A 233 -26.71 3.12 4.83
C VAL A 233 -26.31 4.58 4.65
N THR A 234 -26.83 5.22 3.61
CA THR A 234 -26.66 6.67 3.42
C THR A 234 -27.58 7.43 4.36
N VAL A 235 -27.01 8.28 5.22
CA VAL A 235 -27.72 9.12 6.18
C VAL A 235 -27.48 10.59 5.84
N GLN A 236 -28.55 11.38 5.79
CA GLN A 236 -28.46 12.83 5.65
C GLN A 236 -28.52 13.49 7.03
N ILE A 237 -27.53 14.33 7.34
CA ILE A 237 -27.55 15.23 8.49
C ILE A 237 -27.85 16.65 7.99
N PRO A 238 -29.00 17.26 8.34
CA PRO A 238 -29.36 18.61 7.89
C PRO A 238 -28.40 19.69 8.38
N GLU A 239 -28.30 20.79 7.62
CA GLU A 239 -27.55 21.97 8.05
C GLU A 239 -28.19 22.60 9.29
N GLY A 240 -27.38 22.98 10.27
CA GLY A 240 -27.84 23.53 11.55
C GLY A 240 -28.45 22.51 12.52
N ALA A 241 -28.52 21.22 12.16
CA ALA A 241 -29.11 20.19 13.00
C ALA A 241 -28.44 20.09 14.38
N ASN A 242 -29.24 20.11 15.44
CA ASN A 242 -28.73 19.93 16.80
C ASN A 242 -28.51 18.44 17.14
N VAL A 243 -27.75 18.18 18.21
CA VAL A 243 -27.32 16.82 18.60
C VAL A 243 -28.48 15.82 18.78
N GLN A 244 -29.69 16.27 19.14
CA GLN A 244 -30.88 15.40 19.21
C GLN A 244 -31.48 15.10 17.83
N GLU A 245 -31.46 16.06 16.91
CA GLU A 245 -31.92 15.88 15.52
C GLU A 245 -30.96 14.93 14.77
N ILE A 246 -29.65 15.09 14.99
CA ILE A 246 -28.61 14.15 14.51
C ILE A 246 -28.88 12.73 15.05
N GLY A 247 -29.08 12.59 16.37
CA GLY A 247 -29.44 11.29 16.97
C GLY A 247 -30.73 10.70 16.37
N SER A 248 -31.73 11.53 16.12
CA SER A 248 -33.01 11.10 15.53
C SER A 248 -32.85 10.64 14.08
N ALA A 249 -32.04 11.33 13.27
CA ALA A 249 -31.74 10.93 11.90
C ALA A 249 -31.02 9.57 11.85
N LEU A 250 -30.02 9.36 12.71
CA LEU A 250 -29.27 8.10 12.80
C LEU A 250 -30.15 6.92 13.27
N GLU A 251 -31.08 7.15 14.21
CA GLU A 251 -32.05 6.14 14.68
C GLU A 251 -33.07 5.81 13.57
N ASN A 252 -33.60 6.81 12.87
CA ASN A 252 -34.52 6.63 11.74
C ASN A 252 -33.87 5.88 10.56
N SER A 253 -32.58 6.11 10.28
CA SER A 253 -31.81 5.31 9.31
C SER A 253 -31.40 3.93 9.83
N GLY A 254 -31.62 3.63 11.11
CA GLY A 254 -31.31 2.34 11.71
C GLY A 254 -29.81 2.01 11.76
N VAL A 255 -28.95 3.03 11.89
CA VAL A 255 -27.49 2.87 12.07
C VAL A 255 -27.05 2.98 13.53
N ILE A 256 -27.90 3.55 14.39
CA ILE A 256 -27.80 3.41 15.86
C ILE A 256 -29.09 2.82 16.43
N LYS A 257 -29.04 2.34 17.67
CA LYS A 257 -30.20 1.80 18.37
C LYS A 257 -31.13 2.91 18.88
N HIS A 258 -30.58 3.96 19.51
CA HIS A 258 -31.34 5.02 20.19
C HIS A 258 -30.69 6.40 20.11
N GLY A 259 -31.36 7.35 19.44
CA GLY A 259 -30.93 8.73 19.23
C GLY A 259 -30.84 9.55 20.50
N VAL A 260 -31.69 9.27 21.49
CA VAL A 260 -31.63 9.90 22.82
C VAL A 260 -30.35 9.50 23.56
N ILE A 261 -29.91 8.25 23.44
CA ILE A 261 -28.68 7.76 24.08
C ILE A 261 -27.44 8.28 23.34
N PHE A 262 -27.46 8.30 22.01
CA PHE A 262 -26.46 9.00 21.21
C PHE A 262 -26.30 10.46 21.67
N ALA A 263 -27.41 11.20 21.78
CA ALA A 263 -27.37 12.62 22.13
C ALA A 263 -26.94 12.88 23.58
N PHE A 264 -27.24 11.96 24.50
CA PHE A 264 -26.69 11.99 25.86
C PHE A 264 -25.19 11.68 25.87
N TYR A 265 -24.75 10.64 25.15
CA TYR A 265 -23.34 10.23 25.08
C TYR A 265 -22.46 11.30 24.47
N ALA A 266 -22.88 11.88 23.33
CA ALA A 266 -22.20 12.99 22.67
C ALA A 266 -21.97 14.17 23.62
N LYS A 267 -23.01 14.59 24.36
CA LYS A 267 -22.91 15.67 25.34
C LYS A 267 -22.06 15.31 26.56
N TYR A 268 -22.24 14.11 27.12
CA TYR A 268 -21.49 13.64 28.30
C TYR A 268 -19.99 13.54 28.03
N LYS A 269 -19.60 13.10 26.83
CA LYS A 269 -18.21 13.04 26.36
C LYS A 269 -17.67 14.37 25.83
N ASN A 270 -18.51 15.41 25.71
CA ASN A 270 -18.20 16.70 25.08
C ASN A 270 -17.75 16.58 23.61
N TYR A 271 -18.33 15.64 22.85
CA TYR A 271 -18.16 15.60 21.40
C TYR A 271 -18.93 16.76 20.75
N SER A 272 -18.18 17.82 20.41
CA SER A 272 -18.65 18.93 19.58
C SER A 272 -18.49 18.62 18.09
N ASP A 273 -18.76 19.62 17.24
CA ASP A 273 -18.29 19.63 15.85
C ASP A 273 -18.80 18.51 14.94
N LEU A 274 -19.93 17.89 15.27
CA LEU A 274 -20.69 17.05 14.34
C LEU A 274 -21.14 17.91 13.14
N LYS A 275 -20.75 17.54 11.92
CA LYS A 275 -20.98 18.34 10.70
C LYS A 275 -22.23 17.86 9.94
N ALA A 276 -22.84 18.76 9.20
CA ALA A 276 -23.90 18.43 8.25
C ALA A 276 -23.36 17.73 6.99
N GLY A 277 -24.26 17.21 6.16
CA GLY A 277 -23.96 16.53 4.90
C GLY A 277 -24.49 15.10 4.86
N TYR A 278 -24.17 14.38 3.78
CA TYR A 278 -24.47 12.95 3.63
C TYR A 278 -23.29 12.10 4.11
N TYR A 279 -23.61 10.97 4.72
CA TYR A 279 -22.64 10.01 5.27
C TYR A 279 -23.04 8.59 4.91
N ASN A 280 -22.07 7.74 4.56
CA ASN A 280 -22.29 6.31 4.38
C ASN A 280 -21.81 5.58 5.65
N LEU A 281 -22.75 5.13 6.47
CA LEU A 281 -22.49 4.53 7.79
C LEU A 281 -22.87 3.04 7.78
N GLN A 282 -22.04 2.16 8.34
CA GLN A 282 -22.37 0.74 8.47
C GLN A 282 -23.06 0.46 9.81
N LYS A 283 -24.00 -0.51 9.83
CA LYS A 283 -24.68 -0.95 11.07
C LYS A 283 -23.77 -1.67 12.07
N SER A 284 -22.55 -2.00 11.64
CA SER A 284 -21.44 -2.57 12.42
C SER A 284 -20.58 -1.53 13.14
N MET A 285 -20.73 -0.24 12.85
CA MET A 285 -20.02 0.84 13.56
C MET A 285 -20.56 1.01 14.98
N SER A 286 -19.69 1.34 15.94
CA SER A 286 -20.16 1.77 17.27
C SER A 286 -20.71 3.20 17.23
N THR A 287 -21.46 3.58 18.27
CA THR A 287 -21.89 4.98 18.44
C THR A 287 -20.70 5.95 18.48
N GLU A 288 -19.54 5.54 18.99
CA GLU A 288 -18.36 6.40 19.04
C GLU A 288 -17.69 6.56 17.66
N ASP A 289 -17.73 5.53 16.82
CA ASP A 289 -17.13 5.58 15.48
C ASP A 289 -18.00 6.38 14.52
N ILE A 290 -19.33 6.26 14.64
CA ILE A 290 -20.28 7.15 13.97
C ILE A 290 -20.04 8.60 14.37
N ILE A 291 -19.82 8.90 15.66
CA ILE A 291 -19.47 10.26 16.11
C ILE A 291 -18.17 10.76 15.47
N LYS A 292 -17.12 9.92 15.42
CA LYS A 292 -15.85 10.29 14.75
C LYS A 292 -16.04 10.55 13.27
N GLU A 293 -16.88 9.77 12.57
CA GLU A 293 -17.19 9.99 11.16
C GLU A 293 -17.90 11.33 10.93
N LEU A 294 -18.91 11.64 11.76
CA LEU A 294 -19.62 12.91 11.75
C LEU A 294 -18.74 14.13 12.07
N GLN A 295 -17.58 13.93 12.72
CA GLN A 295 -16.62 15.01 12.97
C GLN A 295 -15.68 15.27 11.78
N LYS A 296 -15.50 14.33 10.85
CA LYS A 296 -14.67 14.51 9.64
C LYS A 296 -15.32 15.45 8.62
N GLY A 297 -16.66 15.41 8.50
CA GLY A 297 -17.43 16.13 7.50
C GLY A 297 -18.16 15.21 6.54
N GLY A 298 -19.42 15.54 6.23
CA GLY A 298 -20.25 14.82 5.25
C GLY A 298 -20.12 15.41 3.85
N THR A 299 -20.55 14.65 2.84
CA THR A 299 -20.55 15.11 1.45
C THR A 299 -21.74 16.05 1.18
N PRO A 300 -21.64 17.01 0.24
CA PRO A 300 -22.74 17.93 -0.08
C PRO A 300 -23.91 17.23 -0.80
N GLU A 301 -23.63 16.13 -1.50
CA GLU A 301 -24.58 15.30 -2.23
C GLU A 301 -24.42 13.83 -1.81
N PRO A 302 -25.44 12.96 -2.00
CA PRO A 302 -25.30 11.53 -1.76
C PRO A 302 -24.20 10.93 -2.65
N GLN A 303 -23.32 10.14 -2.05
CA GLN A 303 -22.29 9.37 -2.78
C GLN A 303 -22.47 7.88 -2.52
N GLU A 304 -22.05 7.06 -3.48
CA GLU A 304 -22.03 5.60 -3.34
C GLU A 304 -20.92 5.18 -2.35
N PRO A 305 -21.14 4.19 -1.46
CA PRO A 305 -20.12 3.75 -0.51
C PRO A 305 -18.93 3.05 -1.19
N SER A 306 -17.71 3.34 -0.72
CA SER A 306 -16.56 2.46 -0.98
C SER A 306 -16.79 1.15 -0.22
N LEU A 307 -16.85 0.03 -0.94
CA LEU A 307 -16.95 -1.32 -0.39
C LEU A 307 -15.57 -1.89 -0.07
N ALA A 308 -14.55 -1.49 -0.84
CA ALA A 308 -13.14 -1.82 -0.64
C ALA A 308 -12.25 -0.76 -1.32
N ASP A 309 -11.03 -0.59 -0.84
CA ASP A 309 -10.03 0.28 -1.47
C ASP A 309 -8.91 -0.58 -2.09
N LEU A 310 -8.75 -0.52 -3.41
CA LEU A 310 -7.74 -1.26 -4.17
C LEU A 310 -6.48 -0.41 -4.31
N THR A 311 -5.44 -0.70 -3.53
CA THR A 311 -4.11 -0.08 -3.71
C THR A 311 -3.28 -0.86 -4.71
N ILE A 312 -2.86 -0.19 -5.79
CA ILE A 312 -1.85 -0.65 -6.74
C ILE A 312 -0.51 0.04 -6.42
N PRO A 313 0.49 -0.68 -5.89
CA PRO A 313 1.82 -0.12 -5.63
C PRO A 313 2.58 0.26 -6.90
N GLU A 314 3.57 1.13 -6.72
CA GLU A 314 4.48 1.60 -7.76
C GLU A 314 5.35 0.43 -8.30
N GLY A 315 5.47 0.33 -9.63
CA GLY A 315 6.14 -0.76 -10.33
C GLY A 315 5.40 -2.10 -10.28
N TYR A 316 4.07 -2.14 -10.23
CA TYR A 316 3.30 -3.37 -10.45
C TYR A 316 3.12 -3.66 -11.95
N THR A 317 3.23 -4.93 -12.35
CA THR A 317 2.85 -5.36 -13.71
C THR A 317 1.35 -5.61 -13.82
N ILE A 318 0.79 -5.64 -15.04
CA ILE A 318 -0.61 -6.02 -15.28
C ILE A 318 -1.00 -7.38 -14.67
N ASP A 319 -0.08 -8.35 -14.59
CA ASP A 319 -0.32 -9.62 -13.89
C ASP A 319 -0.59 -9.40 -12.39
N GLN A 320 0.20 -8.53 -11.76
CA GLN A 320 0.09 -8.23 -10.33
C GLN A 320 -1.14 -7.36 -10.03
N ILE A 321 -1.49 -6.44 -10.93
CA ILE A 321 -2.74 -5.67 -10.86
C ILE A 321 -3.94 -6.61 -10.95
N ALA A 322 -3.95 -7.54 -11.91
CA ALA A 322 -5.00 -8.55 -12.03
C ALA A 322 -5.14 -9.42 -10.77
N GLN A 323 -4.01 -9.85 -10.18
CA GLN A 323 -4.01 -10.59 -8.92
C GLN A 323 -4.57 -9.77 -7.75
N ALA A 324 -4.27 -8.46 -7.68
CA ALA A 324 -4.82 -7.57 -6.65
C ALA A 324 -6.33 -7.36 -6.83
N VAL A 325 -6.81 -7.18 -8.07
CA VAL A 325 -8.24 -7.13 -8.40
C VAL A 325 -8.95 -8.42 -7.99
N GLY A 326 -8.38 -9.57 -8.33
CA GLY A 326 -8.92 -10.90 -7.98
C GLY A 326 -8.94 -11.23 -6.48
N GLN A 327 -8.37 -10.39 -5.62
CA GLN A 327 -8.46 -10.52 -4.15
C GLN A 327 -9.63 -9.71 -3.54
N LEU A 328 -10.31 -8.87 -4.34
CA LEU A 328 -11.45 -8.07 -3.88
C LEU A 328 -12.65 -8.95 -3.49
N GLN A 329 -13.31 -8.59 -2.39
CA GLN A 329 -14.47 -9.32 -1.86
C GLN A 329 -15.62 -8.36 -1.56
N GLY A 330 -16.72 -8.49 -2.29
CA GLY A 330 -17.90 -7.64 -2.12
C GLY A 330 -19.10 -8.12 -2.92
N GLU A 331 -20.26 -7.56 -2.64
CA GLU A 331 -21.43 -7.62 -3.52
C GLU A 331 -21.23 -6.53 -4.59
N PHE A 332 -20.62 -6.90 -5.72
CA PHE A 332 -20.36 -6.00 -6.86
C PHE A 332 -21.35 -6.27 -8.00
N LYS A 333 -21.61 -5.25 -8.83
CA LYS A 333 -22.46 -5.32 -10.03
C LYS A 333 -22.00 -6.36 -11.06
N GLU A 334 -20.70 -6.61 -11.14
CA GLU A 334 -20.11 -7.72 -11.91
C GLU A 334 -18.94 -8.37 -11.15
N PRO A 335 -18.58 -9.64 -11.43
CA PRO A 335 -17.45 -10.30 -10.77
C PRO A 335 -16.11 -9.66 -11.14
N LEU A 336 -15.49 -8.98 -10.17
CA LEU A 336 -14.16 -8.38 -10.33
C LEU A 336 -13.06 -9.46 -10.17
N THR A 337 -12.77 -10.23 -11.22
CA THR A 337 -11.76 -11.31 -11.18
C THR A 337 -10.49 -10.96 -11.96
N ALA A 338 -9.39 -11.67 -11.66
CA ALA A 338 -8.12 -11.51 -12.35
C ALA A 338 -8.23 -11.86 -13.85
N GLU A 339 -9.00 -12.90 -14.18
CA GLU A 339 -9.23 -13.35 -15.55
C GLU A 339 -10.08 -12.35 -16.34
N ALA A 340 -11.10 -11.77 -15.71
CA ALA A 340 -11.92 -10.72 -16.30
C ALA A 340 -11.09 -9.44 -16.56
N PHE A 341 -10.21 -9.07 -15.62
CA PHE A 341 -9.26 -7.96 -15.78
C PHE A 341 -8.31 -8.21 -16.96
N LEU A 342 -7.61 -9.36 -16.97
CA LEU A 342 -6.68 -9.73 -18.04
C LEU A 342 -7.35 -9.85 -19.41
N ALA A 343 -8.62 -10.25 -19.46
CA ALA A 343 -9.39 -10.25 -20.71
C ALA A 343 -9.70 -8.83 -21.19
N LYS A 344 -10.15 -7.92 -20.30
CA LYS A 344 -10.52 -6.54 -20.67
C LYS A 344 -9.31 -5.70 -21.10
N VAL A 345 -8.16 -5.79 -20.43
CA VAL A 345 -6.93 -5.07 -20.84
C VAL A 345 -6.32 -5.57 -22.18
N GLN A 346 -6.90 -6.62 -22.77
CA GLN A 346 -6.53 -7.17 -24.08
C GLN A 346 -7.66 -7.09 -25.13
N ASP A 347 -8.86 -6.59 -24.79
CA ASP A 347 -9.97 -6.46 -25.74
C ASP A 347 -9.73 -5.30 -26.71
N ASP A 348 -9.60 -5.61 -28.00
CA ASP A 348 -9.32 -4.60 -29.03
C ASP A 348 -10.44 -3.57 -29.18
N ASN A 349 -11.70 -3.90 -28.83
CA ASN A 349 -12.82 -2.96 -28.88
C ASN A 349 -12.69 -1.91 -27.77
N PHE A 350 -12.52 -2.35 -26.53
CA PHE A 350 -12.24 -1.49 -25.38
C PHE A 350 -10.99 -0.64 -25.61
N ILE A 351 -9.86 -1.22 -26.01
CA ILE A 351 -8.63 -0.45 -26.29
C ILE A 351 -8.88 0.61 -27.37
N SER A 352 -9.73 0.33 -28.38
CA SER A 352 -10.09 1.33 -29.41
C SER A 352 -10.97 2.46 -28.88
N GLN A 353 -11.81 2.20 -27.87
CA GLN A 353 -12.60 3.22 -27.17
C GLN A 353 -11.69 4.09 -26.29
N GLU A 354 -10.78 3.47 -25.54
CA GLU A 354 -9.80 4.17 -24.71
C GLU A 354 -8.86 5.05 -25.53
N VAL A 355 -8.35 4.57 -26.67
CA VAL A 355 -7.54 5.37 -27.61
C VAL A 355 -8.31 6.60 -28.12
N ALA A 356 -9.63 6.50 -28.32
CA ALA A 356 -10.46 7.63 -28.72
C ALA A 356 -10.76 8.61 -27.56
N LYS A 357 -10.71 8.13 -26.31
CA LYS A 357 -10.98 8.90 -25.09
C LYS A 357 -9.73 9.62 -24.56
N TYR A 358 -8.57 8.97 -24.62
CA TYR A 358 -7.27 9.44 -24.14
C TYR A 358 -6.25 9.59 -25.29
N PRO A 359 -6.52 10.41 -26.33
CA PRO A 359 -5.73 10.45 -27.56
C PRO A 359 -4.33 11.05 -27.39
N ASN A 360 -4.02 11.72 -26.27
CA ASN A 360 -2.64 12.17 -25.96
C ASN A 360 -1.83 11.07 -25.29
N LEU A 361 -2.43 10.36 -24.32
CA LEU A 361 -1.82 9.23 -23.61
C LEU A 361 -1.50 8.08 -24.57
N LEU A 362 -2.48 7.70 -25.39
CA LEU A 362 -2.47 6.47 -26.17
C LEU A 362 -2.09 6.70 -27.66
N GLU A 363 -1.64 7.90 -28.04
CA GLU A 363 -1.18 8.28 -29.39
C GLU A 363 -0.11 7.35 -29.96
N SER A 364 0.68 6.75 -29.07
CA SER A 364 1.85 5.91 -29.36
C SER A 364 1.74 4.49 -28.81
N LEU A 365 0.52 4.08 -28.42
CA LEU A 365 0.25 2.78 -27.80
C LEU A 365 0.75 1.63 -28.71
N PRO A 366 1.51 0.63 -28.17
CA PRO A 366 2.04 -0.47 -28.98
C PRO A 366 0.96 -1.19 -29.80
N THR A 367 1.28 -1.54 -31.04
CA THR A 367 0.38 -2.35 -31.89
C THR A 367 0.40 -3.81 -31.46
N LYS A 368 -0.54 -4.62 -31.95
CA LYS A 368 -0.66 -6.05 -31.61
C LYS A 368 0.50 -6.88 -32.16
N GLU A 369 1.17 -6.37 -33.19
CA GLU A 369 2.30 -6.96 -33.90
C GLU A 369 3.66 -6.53 -33.32
N SER A 370 3.69 -5.54 -32.42
CA SER A 370 4.91 -4.97 -31.82
C SER A 370 5.73 -5.97 -30.98
N GLY A 371 5.08 -7.04 -30.49
CA GLY A 371 5.66 -7.95 -29.50
C GLY A 371 5.57 -7.44 -28.05
N ALA A 372 4.86 -6.33 -27.79
CA ALA A 372 4.46 -5.95 -26.43
C ALA A 372 3.57 -7.06 -25.82
N ARG A 373 3.79 -7.40 -24.55
CA ARG A 373 3.08 -8.52 -23.90
C ARG A 373 1.64 -8.15 -23.53
N TYR A 374 1.45 -6.97 -22.94
CA TYR A 374 0.15 -6.31 -22.82
C TYR A 374 0.29 -4.90 -23.41
N ARG A 375 -0.68 -4.49 -24.25
CA ARG A 375 -0.60 -3.18 -24.92
C ARG A 375 -0.68 -2.01 -23.93
N LEU A 376 -1.43 -2.18 -22.84
CA LEU A 376 -1.61 -1.21 -21.76
C LEU A 376 -0.60 -1.37 -20.60
N GLU A 377 0.45 -2.19 -20.73
CA GLU A 377 1.47 -2.34 -19.67
C GLU A 377 2.10 -0.97 -19.38
N GLY A 378 2.20 -0.60 -18.11
CA GLY A 378 2.71 0.70 -17.67
C GLY A 378 1.84 1.92 -17.99
N TYR A 379 0.69 1.77 -18.65
CA TYR A 379 -0.27 2.87 -18.86
C TYR A 379 -1.29 3.01 -17.70
N LEU A 380 -1.41 1.99 -16.84
CA LEU A 380 -2.29 1.99 -15.68
C LEU A 380 -1.55 2.61 -14.49
N PHE A 381 -2.04 3.73 -13.95
CA PHE A 381 -1.31 4.49 -12.92
C PHE A 381 -1.34 3.79 -11.54
N PRO A 382 -0.21 3.73 -10.79
CA PRO A 382 -0.18 3.18 -9.45
C PRO A 382 -0.80 4.15 -8.42
N ALA A 383 -1.96 3.80 -7.87
CA ALA A 383 -2.69 4.57 -6.87
C ALA A 383 -3.64 3.69 -6.05
N THR A 384 -4.37 4.29 -5.10
CA THR A 384 -5.49 3.66 -4.38
C THR A 384 -6.82 4.05 -5.02
N TYR A 385 -7.60 3.06 -5.45
CA TYR A 385 -8.88 3.20 -6.16
C TYR A 385 -10.05 2.76 -5.27
N SER A 386 -11.14 3.54 -5.25
CA SER A 386 -12.32 3.27 -4.43
C SER A 386 -13.32 2.38 -5.18
N ILE A 387 -13.42 1.11 -4.76
CA ILE A 387 -14.28 0.10 -5.35
C ILE A 387 -15.67 0.17 -4.74
N LYS A 388 -16.69 0.37 -5.57
CA LYS A 388 -18.11 0.54 -5.18
C LYS A 388 -18.95 -0.65 -5.68
N GLU A 389 -20.25 -0.66 -5.39
CA GLU A 389 -21.16 -1.66 -5.97
C GLU A 389 -21.20 -1.54 -7.50
N SER A 390 -21.24 -0.32 -8.02
CA SER A 390 -21.35 0.01 -9.44
C SER A 390 -20.07 -0.20 -10.27
N THR A 391 -18.91 -0.38 -9.62
CA THR A 391 -17.61 -0.54 -10.27
C THR A 391 -17.59 -1.79 -11.16
N THR A 392 -17.25 -1.60 -12.42
CA THR A 392 -16.93 -2.65 -13.40
C THR A 392 -15.42 -2.70 -13.65
N ILE A 393 -14.91 -3.83 -14.14
CA ILE A 393 -13.53 -3.98 -14.61
C ILE A 393 -13.19 -2.89 -15.65
N GLU A 394 -14.12 -2.61 -16.56
CA GLU A 394 -14.01 -1.55 -17.57
C GLU A 394 -13.83 -0.16 -16.92
N SER A 395 -14.68 0.21 -15.96
CA SER A 395 -14.57 1.49 -15.24
C SER A 395 -13.33 1.62 -14.38
N LEU A 396 -12.78 0.50 -13.89
CA LEU A 396 -11.57 0.49 -13.07
C LEU A 396 -10.31 0.73 -13.92
N ILE A 397 -10.23 0.09 -15.10
CA ILE A 397 -9.14 0.31 -16.05
C ILE A 397 -9.22 1.74 -16.61
N ASP A 398 -10.44 2.23 -16.88
CA ASP A 398 -10.70 3.62 -17.25
C ASP A 398 -10.20 4.61 -16.18
N GLU A 399 -10.50 4.38 -14.89
CA GLU A 399 -10.02 5.23 -13.79
C GLU A 399 -8.48 5.21 -13.67
N MET A 400 -7.84 4.06 -13.92
CA MET A 400 -6.38 3.93 -13.97
C MET A 400 -5.73 4.67 -15.16
N LEU A 401 -6.37 4.67 -16.33
CA LEU A 401 -5.94 5.42 -17.52
C LEU A 401 -6.17 6.93 -17.34
N ALA A 402 -7.31 7.32 -16.76
CA ALA A 402 -7.62 8.71 -16.40
C ALA A 402 -6.59 9.28 -15.41
N ALA A 403 -6.16 8.48 -14.43
CA ALA A 403 -5.11 8.86 -13.49
C ALA A 403 -3.74 9.05 -14.18
N MET A 404 -3.40 8.22 -15.17
CA MET A 404 -2.17 8.40 -15.96
C MET A 404 -2.23 9.62 -16.88
N ASP A 405 -3.33 9.81 -17.64
CA ASP A 405 -3.49 10.98 -18.53
C ASP A 405 -3.47 12.30 -17.74
N LYS A 406 -4.14 12.34 -16.57
CA LYS A 406 -4.07 13.46 -15.62
C LYS A 406 -2.65 13.72 -15.12
N THR A 407 -1.86 12.67 -14.88
CA THR A 407 -0.48 12.78 -14.41
C THR A 407 0.46 13.25 -15.52
N LEU A 408 0.26 12.81 -16.77
CA LEU A 408 1.06 13.23 -17.93
C LEU A 408 0.61 14.55 -18.57
N THR A 409 -0.59 15.04 -18.25
CA THR A 409 -1.16 16.30 -18.79
C THR A 409 -0.20 17.51 -18.69
N PRO A 410 0.51 17.77 -17.56
CA PRO A 410 1.51 18.84 -17.49
C PRO A 410 2.74 18.63 -18.37
N HIS A 411 3.01 17.38 -18.79
CA HIS A 411 4.27 16.93 -19.37
C HIS A 411 4.20 16.68 -20.89
N TYR A 412 3.01 16.50 -21.49
CA TYR A 412 2.87 16.24 -22.94
C TYR A 412 3.61 17.23 -23.86
N SER A 413 3.71 18.51 -23.45
CA SER A 413 4.48 19.52 -24.17
C SER A 413 6.00 19.30 -24.10
N ALA A 414 6.51 18.86 -22.95
CA ALA A 414 7.92 18.53 -22.72
C ALA A 414 8.31 17.20 -23.39
N ILE A 415 7.39 16.23 -23.43
CA ILE A 415 7.55 14.96 -24.16
C ILE A 415 7.74 15.25 -25.65
N LYS A 416 6.81 16.00 -26.25
CA LYS A 416 6.87 16.33 -27.69
C LYS A 416 8.02 17.26 -28.05
N SER A 417 8.46 18.18 -27.17
CA SER A 417 9.63 19.03 -27.42
C SER A 417 10.98 18.29 -27.32
N LYS A 418 11.02 17.14 -26.62
CA LYS A 418 12.17 16.22 -26.59
C LYS A 418 12.18 15.22 -27.75
N ASN A 419 11.19 15.28 -28.65
CA ASN A 419 10.93 14.29 -29.71
C ASN A 419 10.70 12.86 -29.19
N LEU A 420 10.17 12.71 -27.97
CA LEU A 420 9.79 11.43 -27.39
C LEU A 420 8.29 11.17 -27.63
N THR A 421 7.92 9.91 -27.77
CA THR A 421 6.54 9.45 -27.61
C THR A 421 6.23 9.11 -26.15
N VAL A 422 4.94 8.93 -25.84
CA VAL A 422 4.51 8.50 -24.50
C VAL A 422 4.95 7.06 -24.21
N ASN A 423 4.88 6.17 -25.21
CA ASN A 423 5.36 4.79 -25.08
C ASN A 423 6.86 4.75 -24.72
N GLU A 424 7.70 5.51 -25.43
CA GLU A 424 9.15 5.56 -25.15
C GLU A 424 9.45 6.11 -23.75
N LEU A 425 8.74 7.17 -23.32
CA LEU A 425 8.88 7.70 -21.96
C LEU A 425 8.51 6.66 -20.89
N LEU A 426 7.33 6.04 -20.99
CA LEU A 426 6.87 5.05 -20.01
C LEU A 426 7.75 3.78 -20.02
N THR A 427 8.30 3.42 -21.19
CA THR A 427 9.25 2.32 -21.32
C THR A 427 10.53 2.60 -20.54
N ILE A 428 11.09 3.81 -20.64
CA ILE A 428 12.26 4.21 -19.84
C ILE A 428 11.88 4.34 -18.35
N ALA A 429 10.73 4.92 -18.04
CA ALA A 429 10.28 5.12 -16.66
C ALA A 429 10.07 3.80 -15.89
N SER A 430 9.51 2.76 -16.53
CA SER A 430 9.35 1.44 -15.89
C SER A 430 10.68 0.72 -15.63
N LEU A 431 11.72 0.94 -16.44
CA LEU A 431 13.08 0.50 -16.09
C LEU A 431 13.63 1.31 -14.91
N VAL A 432 13.51 2.63 -14.96
CA VAL A 432 14.00 3.56 -13.93
C VAL A 432 13.34 3.33 -12.56
N GLU A 433 12.06 2.94 -12.55
CA GLU A 433 11.28 2.62 -11.33
C GLU A 433 11.95 1.53 -10.49
N LYS A 434 12.48 0.49 -11.15
CA LYS A 434 13.08 -0.70 -10.52
C LYS A 434 14.59 -0.58 -10.30
N GLU A 435 15.29 0.15 -11.16
CA GLU A 435 16.75 0.33 -11.07
C GLU A 435 17.13 1.41 -10.04
N GLY A 436 16.30 2.45 -9.85
CA GLY A 436 16.60 3.58 -8.97
C GLY A 436 15.68 3.65 -7.74
N ALA A 437 16.26 3.69 -6.54
CA ALA A 437 15.52 3.79 -5.27
C ALA A 437 15.27 5.24 -4.79
N LYS A 438 15.85 6.26 -5.45
CA LYS A 438 15.78 7.68 -5.07
C LYS A 438 15.70 8.55 -6.32
N THR A 439 15.00 9.68 -6.24
CA THR A 439 14.82 10.66 -7.33
C THR A 439 16.11 11.02 -8.08
N GLU A 440 17.21 11.32 -7.36
CA GLU A 440 18.47 11.71 -8.00
C GLU A 440 19.21 10.54 -8.66
N ASP A 441 19.13 9.33 -8.08
CA ASP A 441 19.66 8.12 -8.72
C ASP A 441 18.83 7.77 -9.96
N ARG A 442 17.49 7.88 -9.88
CA ARG A 442 16.55 7.71 -11.00
C ARG A 442 16.85 8.65 -12.17
N LYS A 443 17.12 9.94 -11.90
CA LYS A 443 17.50 10.93 -12.93
C LYS A 443 18.83 10.60 -13.61
N LEU A 444 19.81 10.06 -12.88
CA LEU A 444 21.10 9.66 -13.45
C LEU A 444 20.99 8.35 -14.26
N ILE A 445 20.22 7.38 -13.76
CA ILE A 445 19.93 6.11 -14.46
C ILE A 445 19.16 6.36 -15.77
N ALA A 446 18.13 7.23 -15.73
CA ALA A 446 17.45 7.69 -16.95
C ALA A 446 18.44 8.31 -17.95
N GLY A 447 19.37 9.16 -17.47
CA GLY A 447 20.45 9.73 -18.27
C GLY A 447 21.32 8.66 -18.95
N VAL A 448 21.72 7.61 -18.23
CA VAL A 448 22.48 6.48 -18.80
C VAL A 448 21.68 5.76 -19.90
N PHE A 449 20.38 5.51 -19.70
CA PHE A 449 19.56 4.88 -20.74
C PHE A 449 19.45 5.75 -22.01
N TYR A 450 19.21 7.06 -21.89
CA TYR A 450 19.22 7.96 -23.05
C TYR A 450 20.59 8.01 -23.74
N ASN A 451 21.69 8.05 -22.99
CA ASN A 451 23.04 8.05 -23.55
C ASN A 451 23.32 6.77 -24.35
N ARG A 452 22.92 5.60 -23.81
CA ARG A 452 23.02 4.32 -24.52
C ARG A 452 22.21 4.31 -25.81
N LEU A 453 20.96 4.76 -25.78
CA LEU A 453 20.10 4.86 -26.98
C LEU A 453 20.72 5.76 -28.05
N ASN A 454 21.23 6.94 -27.66
CA ASN A 454 21.89 7.88 -28.57
C ASN A 454 23.17 7.33 -29.22
N LEU A 455 23.82 6.35 -28.58
CA LEU A 455 25.00 5.64 -29.12
C LEU A 455 24.66 4.30 -29.78
N GLY A 456 23.39 3.89 -29.82
CA GLY A 456 22.96 2.59 -30.34
C GLY A 456 23.37 1.39 -29.47
N MET A 457 23.74 1.62 -28.21
CA MET A 457 24.11 0.57 -27.26
C MET A 457 22.85 -0.16 -26.72
N PRO A 458 22.89 -1.48 -26.52
CA PRO A 458 21.83 -2.20 -25.80
C PRO A 458 21.69 -1.71 -24.36
N LEU A 459 20.46 -1.71 -23.81
CA LEU A 459 20.18 -1.14 -22.48
C LEU A 459 20.71 -2.01 -21.33
N GLN A 460 20.76 -3.34 -21.52
CA GLN A 460 21.32 -4.31 -20.56
C GLN A 460 20.74 -4.18 -19.13
N SER A 461 19.42 -4.04 -19.01
CA SER A 461 18.71 -4.09 -17.72
C SER A 461 18.12 -5.48 -17.47
N ASN A 462 18.38 -6.05 -16.29
CA ASN A 462 17.78 -7.31 -15.84
C ASN A 462 16.25 -7.24 -15.79
N ILE A 463 15.68 -6.06 -15.51
CA ILE A 463 14.24 -5.85 -15.30
C ILE A 463 13.42 -6.28 -16.52
N ALA A 464 13.87 -5.96 -17.73
CA ALA A 464 13.22 -6.37 -18.97
C ALA A 464 13.31 -7.89 -19.22
N ILE A 465 14.39 -8.54 -18.77
CA ILE A 465 14.57 -10.00 -18.86
C ILE A 465 13.70 -10.71 -17.83
N LEU A 466 13.59 -10.18 -16.61
CA LEU A 466 12.66 -10.67 -15.58
C LEU A 466 11.20 -10.54 -16.03
N TYR A 467 10.83 -9.45 -16.70
CA TYR A 467 9.51 -9.31 -17.30
C TYR A 467 9.27 -10.35 -18.41
N ALA A 468 10.25 -10.52 -19.32
CA ALA A 468 10.18 -11.53 -20.37
C ALA A 468 10.04 -12.97 -19.84
N GLN A 469 10.56 -13.25 -18.63
CA GLN A 469 10.43 -14.54 -17.95
C GLN A 469 9.14 -14.67 -17.10
N GLY A 470 8.31 -13.62 -16.99
CA GLY A 470 7.15 -13.59 -16.09
C GLY A 470 7.52 -13.55 -14.60
N LYS A 471 8.76 -13.15 -14.27
CA LYS A 471 9.32 -13.14 -12.91
C LYS A 471 9.41 -11.74 -12.28
N LEU A 472 9.22 -10.67 -13.04
CA LEU A 472 9.27 -9.31 -12.48
C LEU A 472 8.25 -9.16 -11.34
N GLY A 473 8.69 -8.58 -10.23
CA GLY A 473 7.87 -8.43 -9.01
C GLY A 473 7.83 -9.66 -8.09
N GLN A 474 8.47 -10.78 -8.44
CA GLN A 474 8.67 -11.92 -7.54
C GLN A 474 9.88 -11.72 -6.62
N ASN A 475 9.92 -12.44 -5.49
CA ASN A 475 11.10 -12.50 -4.62
C ASN A 475 12.18 -13.38 -5.27
N ILE A 476 13.21 -12.74 -5.84
CA ILE A 476 14.32 -13.36 -6.57
C ILE A 476 15.60 -13.22 -5.72
N SER A 477 16.46 -14.24 -5.66
CA SER A 477 17.73 -14.12 -4.93
C SER A 477 18.80 -13.40 -5.76
N LEU A 478 19.81 -12.83 -5.10
CA LEU A 478 20.97 -12.24 -5.79
C LEU A 478 21.72 -13.26 -6.68
N ALA A 479 21.62 -14.56 -6.39
CA ALA A 479 22.22 -15.60 -7.22
C ALA A 479 21.38 -15.91 -8.47
N ASP A 480 20.05 -15.85 -8.37
CA ASP A 480 19.14 -16.04 -9.51
C ASP A 480 19.16 -14.85 -10.47
N ASP A 481 19.30 -13.63 -9.94
CA ASP A 481 19.42 -12.39 -10.72
C ASP A 481 20.79 -12.27 -11.41
N ALA A 482 21.88 -12.62 -10.71
CA ALA A 482 23.21 -12.73 -11.33
C ALA A 482 23.33 -13.91 -12.33
N GLY A 483 22.51 -14.95 -12.17
CA GLY A 483 22.43 -16.13 -13.04
C GLY A 483 21.39 -16.02 -14.17
N ILE A 484 20.84 -14.84 -14.42
CA ILE A 484 19.71 -14.65 -15.34
C ILE A 484 20.07 -14.95 -16.81
N ASP A 485 19.17 -15.65 -17.51
CA ASP A 485 19.33 -15.91 -18.95
C ASP A 485 19.11 -14.64 -19.80
N THR A 486 20.22 -13.94 -20.07
CA THR A 486 20.30 -12.79 -20.98
C THR A 486 20.23 -13.19 -22.47
N SER A 487 20.20 -14.50 -22.81
CA SER A 487 20.09 -15.00 -24.18
C SER A 487 18.64 -15.28 -24.63
N ILE A 488 17.66 -15.16 -23.73
CA ILE A 488 16.24 -15.45 -23.97
C ILE A 488 15.71 -14.79 -25.26
N ASN A 489 15.03 -15.59 -26.10
CA ASN A 489 14.40 -15.08 -27.32
C ASN A 489 13.06 -14.37 -27.00
N SER A 490 13.15 -13.11 -26.59
CA SER A 490 11.99 -12.23 -26.32
C SER A 490 12.14 -10.88 -27.04
N PRO A 491 11.05 -10.22 -27.47
CA PRO A 491 11.08 -8.81 -27.88
C PRO A 491 11.68 -7.88 -26.82
N TYR A 492 11.52 -8.21 -25.54
CA TYR A 492 12.04 -7.46 -24.39
C TYR A 492 13.52 -7.76 -24.06
N ASN A 493 14.24 -8.57 -24.86
CA ASN A 493 15.67 -8.81 -24.63
C ASN A 493 16.54 -7.62 -25.06
N VAL A 494 16.75 -6.68 -24.13
CA VAL A 494 17.59 -5.49 -24.28
C VAL A 494 19.09 -5.73 -24.04
N TYR A 495 19.54 -6.99 -23.94
CA TYR A 495 20.96 -7.35 -23.98
C TYR A 495 21.43 -7.62 -25.40
N THR A 496 20.61 -8.32 -26.18
CA THR A 496 20.94 -8.73 -27.56
C THR A 496 20.34 -7.82 -28.63
N LYS A 497 19.33 -7.01 -28.29
CA LYS A 497 18.67 -6.08 -29.21
C LYS A 497 18.96 -4.63 -28.78
N PRO A 498 19.54 -3.79 -29.66
CA PRO A 498 19.72 -2.36 -29.38
C PRO A 498 18.39 -1.60 -29.55
N GLY A 499 18.30 -0.43 -28.90
CA GLY A 499 17.07 0.37 -28.87
C GLY A 499 16.17 0.05 -27.67
N LEU A 500 14.93 0.51 -27.73
CA LEU A 500 13.90 0.24 -26.71
C LEU A 500 13.17 -1.07 -26.98
N MET A 501 12.72 -1.70 -25.90
CA MET A 501 11.73 -2.78 -25.92
C MET A 501 10.35 -2.26 -26.37
N PRO A 502 9.40 -3.14 -26.78
CA PRO A 502 8.17 -2.69 -27.46
C PRO A 502 7.25 -1.75 -26.66
N GLY A 503 7.32 -1.79 -25.34
CA GLY A 503 6.57 -0.95 -24.41
C GLY A 503 7.05 -1.19 -22.97
N PRO A 504 6.37 -0.61 -21.96
CA PRO A 504 6.75 -0.75 -20.56
C PRO A 504 6.72 -2.19 -20.03
N VAL A 505 7.29 -2.36 -18.83
CA VAL A 505 7.35 -3.64 -18.10
C VAL A 505 6.56 -3.63 -16.78
N ASP A 506 6.25 -2.45 -16.26
CA ASP A 506 5.41 -2.24 -15.08
C ASP A 506 4.83 -0.81 -15.08
N SER A 507 4.00 -0.50 -14.09
CA SER A 507 3.38 0.80 -13.81
C SER A 507 4.33 1.75 -13.05
N PRO A 508 5.03 2.69 -13.72
CA PRO A 508 6.02 3.56 -13.07
C PRO A 508 5.37 4.59 -12.14
N SER A 509 6.10 5.01 -11.11
CA SER A 509 5.71 6.13 -10.24
C SER A 509 5.79 7.47 -10.98
N GLN A 510 5.08 8.48 -10.47
CA GLN A 510 5.23 9.87 -10.94
C GLN A 510 6.68 10.37 -10.83
N ASP A 511 7.45 9.91 -9.83
CA ASP A 511 8.85 10.28 -9.65
C ASP A 511 9.77 9.64 -10.70
N ALA A 512 9.56 8.38 -11.08
CA ALA A 512 10.29 7.76 -12.19
C ALA A 512 9.92 8.36 -13.57
N ILE A 513 8.66 8.74 -13.77
CA ILE A 513 8.21 9.49 -14.96
C ILE A 513 8.92 10.86 -15.02
N GLU A 514 8.86 11.65 -13.95
CA GLU A 514 9.50 12.97 -13.89
C GLU A 514 11.02 12.88 -14.02
N ALA A 515 11.67 11.91 -13.39
CA ALA A 515 13.10 11.64 -13.55
C ALA A 515 13.47 11.24 -14.99
N SER A 516 12.57 10.54 -15.69
CA SER A 516 12.77 10.15 -17.10
C SER A 516 12.53 11.31 -18.07
N ILE A 517 11.74 12.33 -17.70
CA ILE A 517 11.63 13.58 -18.46
C ILE A 517 12.83 14.49 -18.16
N ASN A 518 13.14 14.70 -16.88
CA ASN A 518 14.08 15.70 -16.37
C ASN A 518 15.35 15.05 -15.77
N GLN A 519 15.91 14.12 -16.55
CA GLN A 519 17.16 13.41 -16.27
C GLN A 519 18.38 14.32 -16.06
N THR A 520 19.33 13.83 -15.26
CA THR A 520 20.57 14.55 -14.92
C THR A 520 21.63 14.31 -15.99
N LYS A 521 21.79 15.31 -16.88
CA LYS A 521 22.77 15.29 -17.98
C LYS A 521 24.16 14.92 -17.47
N SER A 522 24.70 13.84 -18.01
CA SER A 522 26.05 13.33 -17.74
C SER A 522 26.55 12.53 -18.94
N GLU A 523 27.84 12.17 -18.97
CA GLU A 523 28.42 11.31 -20.01
C GLU A 523 28.40 9.82 -19.62
N ASN A 524 27.73 9.47 -18.51
CA ASN A 524 27.71 8.12 -17.97
C ASN A 524 27.04 7.14 -18.95
N LEU A 525 27.65 5.97 -19.12
CA LEU A 525 27.18 4.86 -19.94
C LEU A 525 26.91 3.58 -19.14
N TYR A 526 27.30 3.54 -17.87
CA TYR A 526 27.13 2.40 -16.99
C TYR A 526 26.76 2.86 -15.58
N PHE A 527 26.05 2.00 -14.85
CA PHE A 527 25.82 2.15 -13.41
C PHE A 527 25.85 0.78 -12.73
N VAL A 528 26.12 0.74 -11.43
CA VAL A 528 26.00 -0.46 -10.59
C VAL A 528 25.62 -0.06 -9.17
N ALA A 529 24.68 -0.77 -8.56
CA ALA A 529 24.32 -0.59 -7.16
C ALA A 529 25.18 -1.46 -6.25
N ASN A 530 25.69 -0.89 -5.16
CA ASN A 530 26.34 -1.67 -4.09
C ASN A 530 25.29 -2.58 -3.41
N VAL A 531 25.55 -3.88 -3.40
CA VAL A 531 24.59 -4.88 -2.90
C VAL A 531 24.26 -4.71 -1.41
N THR A 532 25.17 -4.13 -0.61
CA THR A 532 24.91 -3.86 0.81
C THR A 532 24.13 -2.56 1.01
N ASP A 533 24.77 -1.40 0.85
CA ASP A 533 24.18 -0.09 1.19
C ASP A 533 23.21 0.47 0.13
N GLY A 534 23.15 -0.11 -1.08
CA GLY A 534 22.28 0.36 -2.15
C GLY A 534 22.70 1.68 -2.82
N LYS A 535 23.91 2.19 -2.56
CA LYS A 535 24.45 3.35 -3.26
C LYS A 535 24.77 2.98 -4.72
N VAL A 536 24.34 3.82 -5.66
CA VAL A 536 24.65 3.66 -7.08
C VAL A 536 26.00 4.31 -7.41
N TYR A 537 26.77 3.62 -8.25
CA TYR A 537 28.07 4.05 -8.78
C TYR A 537 27.98 4.12 -10.30
N TYR A 538 28.28 5.28 -10.86
CA TYR A 538 28.19 5.57 -12.28
C TYR A 538 29.57 5.53 -12.94
N ALA A 539 29.62 5.24 -14.24
CA ALA A 539 30.85 5.16 -15.01
C ALA A 539 30.66 5.57 -16.47
N VAL A 540 31.72 6.11 -17.07
CA VAL A 540 31.75 6.47 -18.50
C VAL A 540 32.31 5.33 -19.35
N THR A 541 33.26 4.54 -18.84
CA THR A 541 33.90 3.44 -19.58
C THR A 541 33.64 2.07 -18.94
N GLN A 542 33.78 1.00 -19.73
CA GLN A 542 33.61 -0.37 -19.26
C GLN A 542 34.65 -0.72 -18.17
N GLU A 543 35.90 -0.26 -18.31
CA GLU A 543 36.99 -0.52 -17.37
C GLU A 543 36.81 0.23 -16.03
N GLU A 544 35.94 1.24 -15.99
CA GLU A 544 35.49 1.89 -14.76
C GLU A 544 34.30 1.15 -14.13
N HIS A 545 33.34 0.72 -14.95
CA HIS A 545 32.24 -0.12 -14.49
C HIS A 545 32.73 -1.45 -13.90
N ASP A 546 33.65 -2.15 -14.57
CA ASP A 546 34.21 -3.43 -14.12
C ASP A 546 34.92 -3.30 -12.76
N ARG A 547 35.59 -2.16 -12.51
CA ARG A 547 36.19 -1.84 -11.19
C ARG A 547 35.11 -1.62 -10.14
N ASN A 548 34.07 -0.85 -10.45
CA ASN A 548 32.95 -0.62 -9.54
C ASN A 548 32.20 -1.92 -9.20
N VAL A 549 32.00 -2.83 -10.18
CA VAL A 549 31.43 -4.17 -9.98
C VAL A 549 32.33 -5.04 -9.10
N ALA A 550 33.65 -5.04 -9.35
CA ALA A 550 34.61 -5.79 -8.54
C ALA A 550 34.62 -5.31 -7.07
N GLU A 551 34.64 -4.00 -6.84
CA GLU A 551 34.71 -3.42 -5.50
C GLU A 551 33.39 -3.49 -4.73
N HIS A 552 32.24 -3.24 -5.38
CA HIS A 552 30.95 -3.04 -4.70
C HIS A 552 29.96 -4.21 -4.83
N VAL A 553 30.22 -5.19 -5.71
CA VAL A 553 29.41 -6.40 -5.86
C VAL A 553 30.24 -7.65 -5.50
N ASN A 554 31.26 -7.97 -6.30
CA ASN A 554 31.98 -9.25 -6.20
C ASN A 554 32.75 -9.40 -4.87
N SER A 555 33.32 -8.31 -4.34
CA SER A 555 33.96 -8.31 -3.02
C SER A 555 33.00 -8.64 -1.87
N LYS A 556 31.69 -8.42 -2.03
CA LYS A 556 30.67 -8.62 -0.98
C LYS A 556 30.03 -10.01 -1.06
N LEU A 557 29.79 -10.50 -2.27
CA LEU A 557 29.33 -11.87 -2.48
C LEU A 557 30.33 -12.89 -1.90
N THR A 558 31.62 -12.73 -2.21
CA THR A 558 32.69 -13.63 -1.72
C THR A 558 32.89 -13.62 -0.21
N GLN A 559 32.70 -12.47 0.46
CA GLN A 559 32.74 -12.37 1.93
C GLN A 559 31.58 -13.16 2.59
N ASN A 560 30.36 -13.01 2.09
CA ASN A 560 29.20 -13.72 2.62
C ASN A 560 29.29 -15.25 2.38
N SER A 561 29.78 -15.69 1.22
CA SER A 561 30.03 -17.12 0.94
C SER A 561 31.11 -17.75 1.83
N SER A 562 31.92 -16.95 2.52
CA SER A 562 32.99 -17.41 3.42
C SER A 562 32.58 -17.44 4.90
N SER A 563 31.30 -17.21 5.20
CA SER A 563 30.80 -16.92 6.56
C SER A 563 29.63 -17.84 7.01
N ASN A 564 29.38 -18.94 6.29
CA ASN A 564 28.38 -19.98 6.59
C ASN A 564 29.07 -21.34 6.76
#